data_AF-A0A382M8R3-F1
#
_entry.id   AF-A0A382M8R3-F1
#
_cell.length_a   1.000
_cell.length_b   1.000
_cell.length_c   1.000
_cell.angle_alpha   90.00
_cell.angle_beta   90.00
_cell.angle_gamma   90.00
#
_symmetry.space_group_name_H-M   'P 1'
#
loop_
_entity.id
_entity.type
_entity.pdbx_description
1 polymer ?
#
loop_
_entity_poly.entity_id
_entity_poly.type
_entity_poly.pdbx_seq_one_letter_code
_entity_poly.pdbx_strand_id
1 'polypeptide(L)'
;RGDPDKVIAASERQASGSVRVGGQEHFYLEGQIAMAVPGEGGGMHIFSSTQHPSEVQHLVARMLTLSEAQVVTECRRMGGGFGG
;
A
#
# COMPACT_ATOMS: atom_id res chain seq x y z
N ARG A 1 3.25 30.30 -6.47
CA ARG A 1 3.02 30.77 -7.87
C ARG A 1 3.11 32.29 -7.85
N GLY A 2 3.68 32.94 -8.87
CA GLY A 2 4.06 34.36 -8.83
C GLY A 2 5.57 34.54 -8.62
N ASP A 3 6.00 35.70 -8.11
CA ASP A 3 7.39 36.04 -7.77
C ASP A 3 7.56 36.11 -6.23
N PRO A 4 7.67 34.95 -5.54
CA PRO A 4 7.69 34.90 -4.08
C PRO A 4 8.94 35.57 -3.49
N ASP A 5 10.09 35.48 -4.16
CA ASP A 5 11.34 36.03 -3.66
C ASP A 5 11.27 37.56 -3.54
N LYS A 6 10.72 38.22 -4.56
CA LYS A 6 10.51 39.67 -4.55
C LYS A 6 9.57 40.13 -3.43
N VAL A 7 8.49 39.38 -3.18
CA VAL A 7 7.47 39.76 -2.18
C VAL A 7 7.94 39.44 -0.75
N ILE A 8 8.64 38.34 -0.56
CA ILE A 8 9.26 37.99 0.73
C ILE A 8 10.33 39.02 1.09
N ALA A 9 11.18 39.42 0.14
CA ALA A 9 12.20 40.45 0.36
C ALA A 9 11.60 41.82 0.71
N ALA A 10 10.42 42.15 0.18
CA ALA A 10 9.71 43.39 0.44
C ALA A 10 8.84 43.37 1.72
N SER A 11 8.77 42.24 2.44
CA SER A 11 7.89 42.10 3.60
C SER A 11 8.49 42.74 4.85
N GLU A 12 7.66 43.46 5.63
CA GLU A 12 8.04 44.11 6.90
C GLU A 12 8.59 43.10 7.92
N ARG A 13 8.07 41.88 7.89
CA ARG A 13 8.47 40.79 8.80
C ARG A 13 8.88 39.58 7.99
N GLN A 14 10.02 39.00 8.35
CA GLN A 14 10.56 37.80 7.75
C GLN A 14 10.83 36.78 8.86
N ALA A 15 10.53 35.51 8.58
CA ALA A 15 10.79 34.42 9.50
C ALA A 15 11.42 33.26 8.72
N SER A 16 12.48 32.69 9.28
CA SER A 16 13.16 31.51 8.76
C SER A 16 13.31 30.48 9.87
N GLY A 17 13.17 29.21 9.54
CA GLY A 17 13.32 28.12 10.48
C GLY A 17 13.39 26.79 9.77
N SER A 18 13.57 25.73 10.54
CA SER A 18 13.52 24.36 10.04
C SER A 18 12.58 23.53 10.89
N VAL A 19 12.00 22.50 10.27
CA VAL A 19 11.20 21.50 10.96
C VAL A 19 11.66 20.13 10.48
N ARG A 20 11.63 19.15 11.40
CA ARG A 20 11.88 17.75 11.09
C ARG A 20 10.58 16.99 11.26
N VAL A 21 10.23 16.21 10.23
CA VAL A 21 9.10 15.27 10.27
C VAL A 21 9.67 13.86 10.25
N GLY A 22 9.27 13.04 11.24
CA GLY A 22 9.72 11.65 11.36
C GLY A 22 8.87 10.68 10.53
N GLY A 23 9.29 9.42 10.49
CA GLY A 23 8.46 8.32 9.97
C GLY A 23 7.35 7.95 10.95
N GLN A 24 6.34 7.25 10.44
CA GLN A 24 5.22 6.74 11.23
C GLN A 24 4.85 5.34 10.73
N GLU A 25 4.73 4.39 11.66
CA GLU A 25 4.22 3.07 11.36
C GLU A 25 2.69 3.06 11.32
N HIS A 26 2.13 2.29 10.41
CA HIS A 26 0.68 2.13 10.26
C HIS A 26 0.04 1.51 11.50
N PHE A 27 0.76 0.60 12.17
CA PHE A 27 0.34 -0.02 13.43
C PHE A 27 -1.06 -0.66 13.36
N TYR A 28 -1.32 -1.39 12.27
CA TYR A 28 -2.49 -2.26 12.16
C TYR A 28 -2.48 -3.30 13.30
N LEU A 29 -3.66 -3.57 13.87
CA LEU A 29 -3.78 -4.49 15.02
C LEU A 29 -3.81 -5.95 14.57
N GLU A 30 -4.31 -6.22 13.36
CA GLU A 30 -4.07 -7.48 12.68
C GLU A 30 -2.72 -7.41 11.96
N GLY A 31 -1.80 -8.32 12.28
CA GLY A 31 -0.54 -8.43 11.55
C GLY A 31 -0.73 -8.90 10.10
N GLN A 32 0.29 -8.72 9.27
CA GLN A 32 0.26 -9.18 7.87
C GLN A 32 0.02 -10.68 7.80
N ILE A 33 -1.03 -11.10 7.12
CA ILE A 33 -1.46 -12.50 7.06
C ILE A 33 -2.04 -12.87 5.69
N ALA A 34 -1.67 -14.06 5.23
CA ALA A 34 -2.26 -14.68 4.06
C ALA A 34 -2.27 -16.22 4.22
N MET A 35 -3.22 -16.87 3.56
CA MET A 35 -3.35 -18.32 3.46
C MET A 35 -3.58 -18.70 2.01
N ALA A 36 -2.78 -19.62 1.51
CA ALA A 36 -2.87 -20.12 0.14
C ALA A 36 -3.42 -21.55 0.14
N VAL A 37 -4.49 -21.78 -0.61
CA VAL A 37 -5.15 -23.09 -0.75
C VAL A 37 -5.00 -23.54 -2.21
N PRO A 38 -4.19 -24.58 -2.48
CA PRO A 38 -4.08 -25.15 -3.81
C PRO A 38 -5.39 -25.80 -4.25
N GLY A 39 -5.79 -25.52 -5.48
CA GLY A 39 -6.94 -26.14 -6.15
C GLY A 39 -6.52 -27.18 -7.19
N GLU A 40 -7.49 -27.64 -7.97
CA GLU A 40 -7.23 -28.54 -9.10
C GLU A 40 -6.41 -27.84 -10.20
N GLY A 41 -5.66 -28.63 -10.99
CA GLY A 41 -4.90 -28.12 -12.13
C GLY A 41 -3.79 -27.12 -11.76
N GLY A 42 -3.37 -27.08 -10.49
CA GLY A 42 -2.35 -26.16 -10.00
C GLY A 42 -2.86 -24.74 -9.76
N GLY A 43 -4.18 -24.50 -9.79
CA GLY A 43 -4.77 -23.21 -9.44
C GLY A 43 -4.60 -22.89 -7.94
N MET A 44 -4.79 -21.63 -7.58
CA MET A 44 -4.59 -21.13 -6.22
C MET A 44 -5.75 -20.25 -5.76
N HIS A 45 -6.26 -20.50 -4.55
CA HIS A 45 -7.14 -19.57 -3.83
C HIS A 45 -6.37 -18.96 -2.67
N ILE A 46 -6.21 -17.65 -2.68
CA ILE A 46 -5.46 -16.88 -1.70
C ILE A 46 -6.45 -16.10 -0.83
N PHE A 47 -6.45 -16.35 0.47
CA PHE A 47 -7.06 -15.46 1.45
C PHE A 47 -5.97 -14.53 1.96
N SER A 48 -6.16 -13.22 1.86
CA SER A 48 -5.14 -12.25 2.29
C SER A 48 -5.79 -11.04 2.95
N SER A 49 -5.22 -10.59 4.07
CA SER A 49 -5.51 -9.27 4.62
C SER A 49 -4.74 -8.25 3.77
N THR A 50 -5.41 -7.71 2.73
CA THR A 50 -4.78 -6.81 1.75
C THR A 50 -5.74 -5.74 1.25
N GLN A 51 -5.22 -4.54 1.03
CA GLN A 51 -5.96 -3.45 0.41
C GLN A 51 -6.09 -3.60 -1.11
N HIS A 52 -5.32 -4.49 -1.74
CA HIS A 52 -5.27 -4.61 -3.20
C HIS A 52 -5.27 -6.08 -3.67
N PRO A 53 -6.42 -6.77 -3.62
CA PRO A 53 -6.52 -8.18 -4.01
C PRO A 53 -6.08 -8.49 -5.45
N SER A 54 -6.32 -7.57 -6.38
CA SER A 54 -5.91 -7.72 -7.79
C SER A 54 -4.39 -7.78 -7.94
N GLU A 55 -3.65 -6.92 -7.24
CA GLU A 55 -2.19 -6.95 -7.27
C GLU A 55 -1.64 -8.25 -6.71
N VAL A 56 -2.21 -8.76 -5.61
CA VAL A 56 -1.85 -10.07 -5.06
C VAL A 56 -2.11 -11.17 -6.10
N GLN A 57 -3.25 -11.16 -6.79
CA GLN A 57 -3.57 -12.11 -7.85
C GLN A 57 -2.51 -12.07 -8.98
N HIS A 58 -2.21 -10.89 -9.51
CA HIS A 58 -1.21 -10.72 -10.58
C HIS A 58 0.18 -11.20 -10.15
N LEU A 59 0.60 -10.88 -8.92
CA LEU A 59 1.90 -11.27 -8.39
C LEU A 59 2.01 -12.79 -8.20
N VAL A 60 1.00 -13.42 -7.62
CA VAL A 60 0.97 -14.88 -7.40
C VAL A 60 0.92 -15.62 -8.73
N ALA A 61 0.08 -15.21 -9.67
CA ALA A 61 0.01 -15.81 -11.00
C ALA A 61 1.37 -15.76 -11.71
N ARG A 62 2.03 -14.60 -11.70
CA ARG A 62 3.37 -14.44 -12.29
C ARG A 62 4.43 -15.28 -11.59
N MET A 63 4.43 -15.32 -10.25
CA MET A 63 5.41 -16.10 -9.49
C MET A 63 5.32 -17.59 -9.80
N LEU A 64 4.10 -18.12 -9.91
CA LEU A 64 3.84 -19.54 -10.14
C LEU A 64 3.76 -19.91 -11.63
N THR A 65 3.98 -18.96 -12.54
CA THR A 65 3.84 -19.15 -13.99
C THR A 65 2.44 -19.69 -14.37
N LEU A 66 1.41 -19.17 -13.71
CA LEU A 66 0.00 -19.45 -13.96
C LEU A 66 -0.66 -18.28 -14.71
N SER A 67 -1.78 -18.55 -15.37
CA SER A 67 -2.66 -17.47 -15.81
C SER A 67 -3.38 -16.83 -14.62
N GLU A 68 -3.76 -15.56 -14.75
CA GLU A 68 -4.48 -14.84 -13.68
C GLU A 68 -5.83 -15.49 -13.36
N ALA A 69 -6.50 -16.09 -14.36
CA ALA A 69 -7.75 -16.82 -14.18
C ALA A 69 -7.60 -18.09 -13.30
N GLN A 70 -6.39 -18.60 -13.12
CA GLN A 70 -6.11 -19.74 -12.23
C GLN A 70 -5.82 -19.31 -10.78
N VAL A 71 -5.82 -18.01 -10.49
CA VAL A 71 -5.58 -17.47 -9.17
C VAL A 71 -6.78 -16.64 -8.72
N VAL A 72 -7.37 -16.98 -7.58
CA VAL A 72 -8.43 -16.19 -6.94
C VAL A 72 -7.85 -15.60 -5.66
N THR A 73 -7.95 -14.28 -5.48
CA THR A 73 -7.59 -13.64 -4.21
C THR A 73 -8.83 -13.06 -3.55
N GLU A 74 -9.02 -13.38 -2.27
CA GLU A 74 -10.15 -12.94 -1.47
C GLU A 74 -9.66 -12.23 -0.20
N CYS A 75 -10.21 -11.04 0.03
CA CYS A 75 -10.09 -10.32 1.30
C CYS A 75 -11.48 -10.14 1.88
N ARG A 76 -11.82 -10.87 2.96
CA ARG A 76 -13.14 -10.79 3.60
C ARG A 76 -13.27 -9.58 4.52
N ARG A 77 -12.25 -9.32 5.33
CA ARG A 77 -12.13 -8.18 6.27
C ARG A 77 -10.66 -7.99 6.62
N MET A 78 -10.28 -6.78 7.05
CA MET A 78 -8.93 -6.46 7.53
C MET A 78 -9.01 -5.79 8.90
N GLY A 79 -8.07 -6.10 9.78
CA GLY A 79 -7.89 -5.50 11.10
C GLY A 79 -6.92 -4.31 11.11
N GLY A 80 -6.99 -3.49 10.07
CA GLY A 80 -6.11 -2.35 9.82
C GLY A 80 -5.48 -2.42 8.43
N GLY A 81 -5.06 -1.27 7.89
CA GLY A 81 -4.47 -1.18 6.55
C GLY A 81 -3.69 0.12 6.38
N PHE A 82 -4.39 1.26 6.46
CA PHE A 82 -3.78 2.60 6.52
C PHE A 82 -2.79 2.94 5.38
N GLY A 83 -2.75 2.16 4.30
CA GLY A 83 -1.81 2.31 3.18
C GLY A 83 -0.55 1.45 3.28
N GLY A 84 -0.43 0.60 4.31
CA GLY A 84 0.67 -0.33 4.52
C GLY A 84 0.44 -1.74 4.01
#